data_AF-A0A976KPW4-F1
#
_entry.id   AF-A0A976KPW4-F1
#
_cell.length_a   1.000
_cell.length_b   1.000
_cell.length_c   1.000
_cell.angle_alpha   90.00
_cell.angle_beta   90.00
_cell.angle_gamma   90.00
#
_symmetry.space_group_name_H-M   'P 1'
#
loop_
_entity.id
_entity.type
_entity.pdbx_description
1 polymer ?
#
loop_
_entity_poly.entity_id
_entity_poly.type
_entity_poly.pdbx_seq_one_letter_code
_entity_poly.pdbx_strand_id
1 'polypeptide(L)'
;MNMNIKKISSILVCAVAGSATGVVSCADSDMFCITAFGHYAVSLELDNTEGDCENAPVNLAELAGEQFYLETYADEGDDQQPDWSQGNVVIKGLIMGQYHLTATRQGVEHDAKQATSFGKFTTSTPDNNGVCALEFSRDAELNLEELPAEPDNGETGDDAPFPGQPAIDMTVAWSNTQFYVTPDVQGYMMTANLDMELNGCRASYSATGLYPQVSCETDDDCGAGSGINPSIDAKCDVEAGWCTLANGLASAN
;
A
#
# COMPACT_ATOMS: atom_id res chain seq x y z
N MET A 1 29.13 -15.27 -25.56
CA MET A 1 28.74 -15.61 -24.17
C MET A 1 27.84 -16.84 -24.24
N ASN A 2 28.33 -17.99 -23.78
CA ASN A 2 27.60 -19.26 -23.82
C ASN A 2 26.70 -19.34 -22.58
N MET A 3 25.38 -19.22 -22.78
CA MET A 3 24.38 -19.49 -21.74
C MET A 3 24.28 -21.01 -21.52
N ASN A 4 24.66 -21.45 -20.32
CA ASN A 4 24.58 -22.82 -19.87
C ASN A 4 23.19 -23.05 -19.25
N ILE A 5 22.26 -23.61 -20.03
CA ILE A 5 20.91 -23.97 -19.56
C ILE A 5 21.03 -25.25 -18.73
N LYS A 6 21.05 -25.13 -17.40
CA LYS A 6 20.87 -26.28 -16.50
C LYS A 6 19.39 -26.65 -16.48
N LYS A 7 19.08 -27.81 -17.06
CA LYS A 7 17.77 -28.48 -16.92
C LYS A 7 17.53 -28.83 -15.45
N ILE A 8 16.55 -28.19 -14.82
CA ILE A 8 15.99 -28.65 -13.55
C ILE A 8 14.95 -29.74 -13.88
N SER A 9 15.36 -30.99 -13.74
CA SER A 9 14.47 -32.15 -13.73
C SER A 9 13.95 -32.33 -12.31
N SER A 10 12.70 -31.94 -12.06
CA SER A 10 11.91 -32.51 -10.97
C SER A 10 10.59 -33.00 -11.55
N ILE A 11 10.62 -34.25 -11.99
CA ILE A 11 9.45 -35.05 -12.33
C ILE A 11 8.91 -35.60 -11.00
N LEU A 12 7.80 -35.06 -10.50
CA LEU A 12 7.03 -35.69 -9.43
C LEU A 12 6.01 -36.65 -10.08
N VAL A 13 6.40 -37.91 -10.25
CA VAL A 13 5.49 -39.01 -10.61
C VAL A 13 4.83 -39.51 -9.33
N CYS A 14 3.56 -39.13 -9.10
CA CYS A 14 2.69 -39.84 -8.18
C CYS A 14 2.12 -41.08 -8.89
N ALA A 15 2.87 -42.18 -8.88
CA ALA A 15 2.35 -43.48 -9.29
C ALA A 15 1.46 -44.05 -8.18
N VAL A 16 0.14 -43.99 -8.37
CA VAL A 16 -0.85 -44.60 -7.47
C VAL A 16 -1.14 -46.02 -7.96
N ALA A 17 -0.54 -47.01 -7.31
CA ALA A 17 -0.98 -48.39 -7.37
C ALA A 17 -0.60 -49.09 -6.07
N GLY A 18 -1.51 -49.09 -5.10
CA GLY A 18 -1.32 -49.81 -3.84
C GLY A 18 -2.31 -49.37 -2.77
N SER A 19 -3.37 -50.16 -2.62
CA SER A 19 -4.33 -50.08 -1.53
C SER A 19 -3.63 -50.27 -0.17
N ALA A 20 -3.31 -49.17 0.49
CA ALA A 20 -3.03 -49.08 1.91
C ALA A 20 -3.53 -47.72 2.41
N THR A 21 -4.33 -47.72 3.47
CA THR A 21 -4.91 -46.55 4.15
C THR A 21 -3.84 -45.72 4.86
N GLY A 22 -2.92 -45.14 4.09
CA GLY A 22 -2.03 -44.09 4.55
C GLY A 22 -2.69 -42.75 4.26
N VAL A 23 -3.10 -42.03 5.30
CA VAL A 23 -3.54 -40.65 5.17
C VAL A 23 -2.30 -39.88 4.71
N VAL A 24 -2.22 -39.58 3.41
CA VAL A 24 -1.24 -38.63 2.89
C VAL A 24 -1.70 -37.29 3.43
N SER A 25 -1.15 -36.90 4.59
CA SER A 25 -1.28 -35.54 5.09
C SER A 25 -0.54 -34.67 4.09
N CYS A 26 -1.27 -34.04 3.18
CA CYS A 26 -0.78 -32.86 2.50
C CYS A 26 -0.41 -31.89 3.62
N ALA A 27 0.88 -31.69 3.87
CA ALA A 27 1.31 -30.59 4.70
C ALA A 27 0.94 -29.33 3.91
N ASP A 28 -0.01 -28.56 4.41
CA ASP A 28 -0.32 -27.26 3.84
C ASP A 28 1.00 -26.47 3.81
N SER A 29 1.34 -25.93 2.65
CA SER A 29 2.51 -25.08 2.51
C SER A 29 2.35 -23.89 3.43
N ASP A 30 3.38 -23.59 4.23
CA ASP A 30 3.39 -22.40 5.08
C ASP A 30 3.09 -21.15 4.23
N MET A 31 2.16 -20.32 4.68
CA MET A 31 1.90 -19.02 4.06
C MET A 31 2.95 -18.03 4.52
N PHE A 32 3.50 -17.27 3.59
CA PHE A 32 4.45 -16.22 3.92
C PHE A 32 3.75 -14.90 4.18
N CYS A 33 4.31 -14.08 5.05
CA CYS A 33 3.91 -12.69 5.21
C CYS A 33 4.27 -11.90 3.94
N ILE A 34 3.23 -11.60 3.15
CA ILE A 34 3.27 -10.80 1.93
C ILE A 34 2.02 -9.93 1.88
N THR A 35 2.07 -8.86 1.09
CA THR A 35 0.89 -8.01 0.80
C THR A 35 0.48 -8.18 -0.65
N ALA A 36 -0.78 -7.87 -0.97
CA ALA A 36 -1.15 -7.69 -2.36
C ALA A 36 -0.45 -6.45 -2.95
N PHE A 37 -0.01 -6.55 -4.19
CA PHE A 37 0.66 -5.47 -4.91
C PHE A 37 -0.34 -4.56 -5.62
N GLY A 38 -0.24 -3.25 -5.40
CA GLY A 38 -1.03 -2.23 -6.08
C GLY A 38 -1.65 -1.20 -5.14
N HIS A 39 -2.72 -0.55 -5.60
CA HIS A 39 -3.39 0.51 -4.84
C HIS A 39 -4.36 -0.06 -3.79
N TYR A 40 -4.22 0.42 -2.57
CA TYR A 40 -5.16 0.23 -1.47
C TYR A 40 -5.98 1.50 -1.30
N ALA A 41 -7.27 1.31 -1.07
CA ALA A 41 -8.15 2.32 -0.51
C ALA A 41 -7.95 2.33 1.01
N VAL A 42 -7.43 3.42 1.58
CA VAL A 42 -7.21 3.55 3.03
C VAL A 42 -8.18 4.56 3.59
N SER A 43 -9.12 4.08 4.41
CA SER A 43 -9.99 4.91 5.24
C SER A 43 -9.22 5.39 6.46
N LEU A 44 -9.37 6.65 6.81
CA LEU A 44 -8.64 7.33 7.87
C LEU A 44 -9.63 7.87 8.90
N GLU A 45 -9.57 7.31 10.11
CA GLU A 45 -10.30 7.83 11.27
C GLU A 45 -9.37 8.77 12.04
N LEU A 46 -9.73 10.05 12.12
CA LEU A 46 -8.91 11.07 12.75
C LEU A 46 -8.86 10.89 14.27
N ASP A 47 -7.65 10.73 14.82
CA ASP A 47 -7.42 10.63 16.25
C ASP A 47 -7.10 12.00 16.87
N ASN A 48 -6.22 12.77 16.23
CA ASN A 48 -5.74 14.05 16.73
C ASN A 48 -5.23 14.95 15.60
N THR A 49 -5.28 16.26 15.82
CA THR A 49 -4.72 17.28 14.92
C THR A 49 -3.98 18.35 15.69
N GLU A 50 -2.87 18.83 15.15
CA GLU A 50 -2.07 19.91 15.69
C GLU A 50 -1.61 20.88 14.59
N GLY A 51 -1.42 22.15 14.93
CA GLY A 51 -1.00 23.18 13.96
C GLY A 51 -2.15 23.82 13.18
N ASP A 52 -1.82 24.52 12.09
CA ASP A 52 -2.79 25.23 11.24
C ASP A 52 -3.15 24.37 10.02
N CYS A 53 -4.14 23.50 10.19
CA CYS A 53 -4.61 22.60 9.15
C CYS A 53 -5.62 23.24 8.20
N GLU A 54 -6.31 24.31 8.61
CA GLU A 54 -7.32 25.00 7.80
C GLU A 54 -6.69 25.73 6.60
N ASN A 55 -5.45 26.21 6.75
CA ASN A 55 -4.74 26.94 5.70
C ASN A 55 -3.69 26.08 4.97
N ALA A 56 -3.58 24.79 5.30
CA ALA A 56 -2.68 23.88 4.59
C ALA A 56 -3.20 23.60 3.17
N PRO A 57 -2.32 23.30 2.19
CA PRO A 57 -2.74 22.95 0.83
C PRO A 57 -3.71 21.76 0.76
N VAL A 58 -3.63 20.88 1.75
CA VAL A 58 -4.58 19.79 2.01
C VAL A 58 -4.99 19.91 3.48
N ASN A 59 -6.31 19.97 3.74
CA ASN A 59 -6.82 19.97 5.10
C ASN A 59 -6.77 18.56 5.68
N LEU A 60 -5.68 18.23 6.37
CA LEU A 60 -5.51 16.93 7.02
C LEU A 60 -6.60 16.67 8.08
N ALA A 61 -7.17 17.70 8.71
CA ALA A 61 -8.25 17.52 9.69
C ALA A 61 -9.57 17.01 9.07
N GLU A 62 -9.71 17.07 7.74
CA GLU A 62 -10.90 16.63 6.99
C GLU A 62 -10.58 15.47 6.03
N LEU A 63 -9.39 14.88 6.11
CA LEU A 63 -8.98 13.80 5.22
C LEU A 63 -9.60 12.47 5.68
N ALA A 64 -10.77 12.14 5.13
CA ALA A 64 -11.47 10.88 5.40
C ALA A 64 -10.76 9.63 4.82
N GLY A 65 -9.85 9.83 3.86
CA GLY A 65 -8.90 8.80 3.50
C GLY A 65 -8.00 9.15 2.33
N GLU A 66 -7.16 8.18 1.94
CA GLU A 66 -6.20 8.33 0.85
C GLU A 66 -5.94 6.99 0.12
N GLN A 67 -5.38 7.07 -1.10
CA GLN A 67 -4.87 5.90 -1.81
C GLN A 67 -3.37 5.72 -1.54
N PHE A 68 -2.99 4.49 -1.20
CA PHE A 68 -1.59 4.12 -1.05
C PHE A 68 -1.23 2.99 -2.01
N TYR A 69 -0.12 3.15 -2.72
CA TYR A 69 0.44 2.11 -3.56
C TYR A 69 1.43 1.27 -2.77
N LEU A 70 1.22 -0.04 -2.75
CA LEU A 70 2.02 -0.99 -2.00
C LEU A 70 2.81 -1.91 -2.93
N GLU A 71 4.08 -2.13 -2.60
CA GLU A 71 4.95 -3.08 -3.26
C GLU A 71 5.58 -4.02 -2.24
N THR A 72 5.58 -5.33 -2.49
CA THR A 72 6.33 -6.30 -1.68
C THR A 72 7.53 -6.81 -2.46
N TYR A 73 8.69 -6.88 -1.79
CA TYR A 73 9.92 -7.45 -2.34
C TYR A 73 10.59 -8.31 -1.27
N ALA A 74 11.34 -9.31 -1.73
CA ALA A 74 12.19 -10.13 -0.90
C ALA A 74 13.65 -9.73 -1.14
N ASP A 75 14.47 -9.82 -0.09
CA ASP A 75 15.91 -9.60 -0.18
C ASP A 75 16.55 -10.71 -1.05
N GLU A 76 17.77 -10.47 -1.55
CA GLU A 76 18.52 -11.51 -2.25
C GLU A 76 19.07 -12.54 -1.25
N GLY A 77 18.69 -13.81 -1.41
CA GLY A 77 19.20 -14.92 -0.63
C GLY A 77 20.54 -15.48 -1.14
N ASP A 78 21.10 -16.44 -0.40
CA ASP A 78 22.45 -17.00 -0.62
C ASP A 78 22.71 -17.59 -2.03
N ASP A 79 21.66 -17.93 -2.76
CA ASP A 79 21.71 -18.55 -4.10
C ASP A 79 21.11 -17.66 -5.21
N GLN A 80 21.02 -16.35 -4.96
CA GLN A 80 20.35 -15.36 -5.84
C GLN A 80 18.85 -15.65 -6.01
N GLN A 81 18.25 -16.50 -5.17
CA GLN A 81 16.80 -16.60 -5.05
C GLN A 81 16.29 -15.57 -4.05
N PRO A 82 15.03 -15.13 -4.16
CA PRO A 82 14.46 -14.23 -3.17
C PRO A 82 14.38 -14.92 -1.79
N ASP A 83 14.84 -14.24 -0.75
CA ASP A 83 14.69 -14.64 0.64
C ASP A 83 13.29 -14.26 1.14
N TRP A 84 12.38 -15.22 1.07
CA TRP A 84 11.00 -15.08 1.55
C TRP A 84 10.87 -15.17 3.08
N SER A 85 11.98 -15.41 3.81
CA SER A 85 11.93 -15.42 5.27
C SER A 85 11.69 -14.03 5.86
N GLN A 86 11.94 -12.97 5.08
CA GLN A 86 11.75 -11.59 5.52
C GLN A 86 11.24 -10.70 4.37
N GLY A 87 9.93 -10.71 4.16
CA GLY A 87 9.30 -9.80 3.19
C GLY A 87 9.48 -8.34 3.60
N ASN A 88 9.77 -7.49 2.62
CA ASN A 88 9.85 -6.05 2.78
C ASN A 88 8.69 -5.40 2.01
N VAL A 89 8.22 -4.25 2.50
CA VAL A 89 7.08 -3.51 1.96
C VAL A 89 7.47 -2.06 1.73
N VAL A 90 7.11 -1.56 0.56
CA VAL A 90 7.21 -0.14 0.20
C VAL A 90 5.80 0.43 0.11
N ILE A 91 5.57 1.58 0.75
CA ILE A 91 4.29 2.29 0.72
C ILE A 91 4.50 3.69 0.14
N LYS A 92 3.67 4.06 -0.84
CA LYS A 92 3.70 5.37 -1.52
C LYS A 92 2.32 6.02 -1.47
N GLY A 93 2.21 7.20 -0.87
CA GLY A 93 0.97 7.98 -0.81
C GLY A 93 0.68 8.72 -2.12
N LEU A 94 -0.58 8.79 -2.53
CA LEU A 94 -0.99 9.45 -3.76
C LEU A 94 -0.79 10.98 -3.70
N ILE A 95 -1.15 11.63 -2.59
CA ILE A 95 -1.00 13.08 -2.39
C ILE A 95 0.47 13.48 -2.55
N MET A 96 1.37 12.80 -1.82
CA MET A 96 2.80 13.02 -1.93
C MET A 96 3.32 12.74 -3.36
N GLY A 97 2.83 11.67 -3.98
CA GLY A 97 3.16 11.31 -5.36
C GLY A 97 2.75 12.39 -6.38
N GLN A 98 1.60 13.07 -6.19
CA GLN A 98 1.16 14.15 -7.07
C GLN A 98 2.07 15.38 -6.98
N TYR A 99 2.50 15.77 -5.78
CA TYR A 99 3.46 16.87 -5.61
C TYR A 99 4.82 16.53 -6.22
N HIS A 100 5.33 15.31 -5.99
CA HIS A 100 6.58 14.85 -6.60
C HIS A 100 6.50 14.84 -8.14
N LEU A 101 5.41 14.33 -8.71
CA LEU A 101 5.19 14.29 -10.15
C LEU A 101 5.10 15.70 -10.76
N THR A 102 4.42 16.62 -10.06
CA THR A 102 4.30 18.02 -10.49
C THR A 102 5.67 18.70 -10.50
N ALA A 103 6.46 18.57 -9.44
CA ALA A 103 7.82 19.10 -9.39
C ALA A 103 8.72 18.52 -10.50
N THR A 104 8.64 17.20 -10.73
CA THR A 104 9.40 16.53 -11.80
C THR A 104 9.04 17.07 -13.19
N ARG A 105 7.74 17.33 -13.45
CA ARG A 105 7.28 17.95 -14.72
C ARG A 105 7.79 19.37 -14.90
N GLN A 106 8.00 20.09 -13.81
CA GLN A 106 8.62 21.43 -13.80
C GLN A 106 10.16 21.39 -13.81
N GLY A 107 10.77 20.21 -14.04
CA GLY A 107 12.22 20.07 -14.12
C GLY A 107 12.94 20.12 -12.77
N VAL A 108 12.22 20.04 -11.66
CA VAL A 108 12.81 19.93 -10.33
C VAL A 108 13.09 18.47 -10.03
N GLU A 109 14.38 18.12 -10.00
CA GLU A 109 14.82 16.78 -9.62
C GLU A 109 14.72 16.60 -8.10
N HIS A 110 14.15 15.48 -7.69
CA HIS A 110 14.11 15.06 -6.29
C HIS A 110 14.22 13.53 -6.21
N ASP A 111 14.79 13.01 -5.13
CA ASP A 111 14.93 11.56 -4.95
C ASP A 111 13.57 10.96 -4.61
N ALA A 112 12.96 10.26 -5.57
CA ALA A 112 11.70 9.57 -5.41
C ALA A 112 11.70 8.56 -4.24
N LYS A 113 12.87 8.10 -3.78
CA LYS A 113 12.99 7.24 -2.60
C LYS A 113 12.64 7.94 -1.30
N GLN A 114 12.79 9.27 -1.23
CA GLN A 114 12.40 10.05 -0.05
C GLN A 114 10.88 10.04 0.10
N ALA A 115 10.13 10.12 -1.00
CA ALA A 115 8.67 10.05 -1.02
C ALA A 115 8.09 8.62 -0.83
N THR A 116 8.81 7.73 -0.14
CA THR A 116 8.44 6.32 0.03
C THR A 116 8.80 5.80 1.42
N SER A 117 7.80 5.30 2.14
CA SER A 117 7.98 4.59 3.42
C SER A 117 8.50 3.17 3.15
N PHE A 118 9.42 2.70 3.98
CA PHE A 118 10.02 1.36 3.87
C PHE A 118 9.79 0.60 5.16
N GLY A 119 9.09 -0.53 5.06
CA GLY A 119 8.81 -1.45 6.15
C GLY A 119 9.28 -2.87 5.90
N LYS A 120 9.35 -3.65 6.98
CA LYS A 120 9.78 -5.04 6.99
C LYS A 120 8.87 -5.87 7.88
N PHE A 121 8.50 -7.06 7.41
CA PHE A 121 7.70 -7.97 8.22
C PHE A 121 8.54 -8.48 9.39
N THR A 122 7.93 -8.52 10.58
CA THR A 122 8.61 -8.98 11.80
C THR A 122 8.77 -10.49 11.84
N THR A 123 7.94 -11.22 11.07
CA THR A 123 7.93 -12.68 10.95
C THR A 123 7.82 -13.10 9.50
N SER A 124 8.29 -14.31 9.18
CA SER A 124 8.16 -14.91 7.84
C SER A 124 6.75 -15.42 7.55
N THR A 125 6.00 -15.79 8.59
CA THR A 125 4.68 -16.41 8.50
C THR A 125 3.70 -15.65 9.40
N PRO A 126 2.39 -15.66 9.06
CA PRO A 126 1.37 -15.05 9.89
C PRO A 126 1.31 -15.72 11.28
N ASP A 127 0.87 -14.97 12.28
CA ASP A 127 0.60 -15.53 13.60
C ASP A 127 -0.62 -16.48 13.60
N ASN A 128 -1.00 -16.99 14.77
CA ASN A 128 -2.16 -17.88 14.92
C ASN A 128 -3.51 -17.24 14.54
N ASN A 129 -3.55 -15.92 14.38
CA ASN A 129 -4.73 -15.17 13.95
C ASN A 129 -4.65 -14.76 12.48
N GLY A 130 -3.62 -15.19 11.73
CA GLY A 130 -3.41 -14.77 10.35
C GLY A 130 -2.86 -13.34 10.23
N VAL A 131 -2.21 -12.81 11.27
CA VAL A 131 -1.68 -11.44 11.26
C VAL A 131 -0.18 -11.44 10.97
N CYS A 132 0.22 -10.58 10.04
CA CYS A 132 1.61 -10.25 9.73
C CYS A 132 1.89 -8.81 10.16
N ALA A 133 2.71 -8.64 11.20
CA ALA A 133 3.12 -7.31 11.67
C ALA A 133 4.29 -6.77 10.85
N LEU A 134 4.27 -5.45 10.62
CA LEU A 134 5.23 -4.71 9.82
C LEU A 134 5.85 -3.57 10.66
N GLU A 135 7.17 -3.47 10.65
CA GLU A 135 7.92 -2.38 11.28
C GLU A 135 8.57 -1.50 10.21
N PHE A 136 8.48 -0.17 10.37
CA PHE A 136 9.07 0.79 9.43
C PHE A 136 10.48 1.18 9.85
N SER A 137 11.41 1.12 8.90
CA SER A 137 12.77 1.60 9.07
C SER A 137 12.97 3.03 8.56
N ARG A 138 12.01 3.54 7.78
CA ARG A 138 12.05 4.87 7.18
C ARG A 138 10.65 5.37 6.85
N ASP A 139 10.40 6.62 7.21
CA ASP A 139 9.19 7.37 6.84
C ASP A 139 9.30 7.91 5.42
N ALA A 140 8.17 8.33 4.84
CA ALA A 140 8.21 9.08 3.59
C ALA A 140 8.36 10.57 3.91
N GLU A 141 9.30 11.23 3.24
CA GLU A 141 9.59 12.66 3.38
C GLU A 141 9.64 13.31 1.99
N LEU A 142 8.99 14.45 1.85
CA LEU A 142 8.99 15.24 0.62
C LEU A 142 9.18 16.71 0.98
N ASN A 143 10.30 17.27 0.57
CA ASN A 143 10.61 18.69 0.75
C ASN A 143 10.82 19.35 -0.62
N LEU A 144 9.93 20.26 -0.98
CA LEU A 144 9.93 20.98 -2.24
C LEU A 144 9.85 22.48 -1.98
N GLU A 145 10.69 23.24 -2.69
CA GLU A 145 10.55 24.69 -2.76
C GLU A 145 9.28 25.09 -3.51
N GLU A 146 8.85 26.34 -3.35
CA GLU A 146 7.75 26.91 -4.11
C GLU A 146 8.07 26.87 -5.62
N LEU A 147 7.11 26.38 -6.41
CA LEU A 147 7.17 26.43 -7.87
C LEU A 147 6.33 27.62 -8.35
N PRO A 148 6.92 28.59 -9.05
CA PRO A 148 6.19 29.77 -9.50
C PRO A 148 5.14 29.40 -10.55
N ALA A 149 4.07 30.19 -10.62
CA ALA A 149 3.11 30.09 -11.71
C ALA A 149 3.75 30.43 -13.06
N GLU A 150 3.39 29.68 -14.09
CA GLU A 150 3.81 29.92 -15.46
C GLU A 150 2.60 30.31 -16.31
N PRO A 151 2.58 31.52 -16.88
CA PRO A 151 1.49 31.92 -17.76
C PRO A 151 1.53 31.12 -19.06
N ASP A 152 0.36 30.92 -19.66
CA ASP A 152 0.25 30.42 -21.02
C ASP A 152 1.02 31.37 -21.96
N ASN A 153 2.04 30.82 -22.64
CA ASN A 153 2.91 31.57 -23.53
C ASN A 153 2.37 31.62 -24.97
N GLY A 154 1.29 30.88 -25.27
CA GLY A 154 0.63 30.82 -26.58
C GLY A 154 1.51 30.30 -27.72
N GLU A 155 2.72 29.78 -27.44
CA GLU A 155 3.67 29.34 -28.46
C GLU A 155 3.38 27.91 -28.95
N THR A 156 2.72 27.09 -28.13
CA THR A 156 2.13 25.83 -28.56
C THR A 156 0.69 25.73 -28.08
N GLY A 157 -0.21 25.20 -28.91
CA GLY A 157 -1.63 25.05 -28.55
C GLY A 157 -1.92 24.04 -27.43
N ASP A 158 -0.86 23.45 -26.85
CA ASP A 158 -0.93 22.38 -25.86
C ASP A 158 -0.30 22.78 -24.49
N ASP A 159 0.30 23.97 -24.37
CA ASP A 159 0.89 24.44 -23.10
C ASP A 159 -0.19 25.04 -22.19
N ALA A 160 -0.84 24.19 -21.39
CA ALA A 160 -1.77 24.67 -20.37
C ALA A 160 -1.02 25.52 -19.32
N PRO A 161 -1.59 26.65 -18.86
CA PRO A 161 -0.95 27.47 -17.83
C PRO A 161 -0.74 26.66 -16.55
N PHE A 162 0.44 26.79 -15.95
CA PHE A 162 0.74 26.17 -14.66
C PHE A 162 0.41 27.17 -13.54
N PRO A 163 -0.51 26.84 -12.63
CA PRO A 163 -0.94 27.78 -11.58
C PRO A 163 0.12 28.02 -10.48
N GLY A 164 1.26 27.32 -10.53
CA GLY A 164 2.23 27.29 -9.45
C GLY A 164 1.94 26.16 -8.45
N GLN A 165 2.89 25.92 -7.55
CA GLN A 165 2.75 25.00 -6.42
C GLN A 165 3.39 25.67 -5.20
N PRO A 166 2.72 25.71 -4.04
CA PRO A 166 3.36 26.22 -2.82
C PRO A 166 4.55 25.35 -2.42
N ALA A 167 5.42 25.87 -1.56
CA ALA A 167 6.43 25.04 -0.90
C ALA A 167 5.73 23.91 -0.13
N ILE A 168 6.31 22.71 -0.19
CA ILE A 168 5.80 21.49 0.45
C ILE A 168 6.86 20.96 1.39
N ASP A 169 6.49 20.74 2.63
CA ASP A 169 7.25 19.98 3.62
C ASP A 169 6.30 18.93 4.20
N MET A 170 6.41 17.71 3.70
CA MET A 170 5.47 16.62 4.00
C MET A 170 6.19 15.39 4.56
N THR A 171 5.66 14.84 5.64
CA THR A 171 6.11 13.58 6.23
C THR A 171 4.94 12.62 6.39
N VAL A 172 5.15 11.34 6.10
CA VAL A 172 4.18 10.25 6.33
C VAL A 172 4.87 9.11 7.06
N ALA A 173 4.46 8.89 8.30
CA ALA A 173 5.02 7.89 9.20
C ALA A 173 3.95 6.84 9.57
N TRP A 174 4.36 5.58 9.53
CA TRP A 174 3.49 4.44 9.81
C TRP A 174 3.94 3.74 11.09
N SER A 175 2.99 3.34 11.93
CA SER A 175 3.27 2.50 13.10
C SER A 175 2.17 1.47 13.33
N ASN A 176 2.47 0.45 14.14
CA ASN A 176 1.55 -0.65 14.47
C ASN A 176 0.89 -1.28 13.23
N THR A 177 1.63 -1.35 12.12
CA THR A 177 1.08 -1.79 10.84
C THR A 177 0.95 -3.30 10.80
N GLN A 178 -0.21 -3.78 10.37
CA GLN A 178 -0.59 -5.19 10.34
C GLN A 178 -1.30 -5.51 9.04
N PHE A 179 -0.98 -6.65 8.45
CA PHE A 179 -1.68 -7.23 7.31
C PHE A 179 -2.37 -8.53 7.71
N TYR A 180 -3.57 -8.74 7.20
CA TYR A 180 -4.28 -9.99 7.36
C TYR A 180 -3.95 -10.95 6.20
N VAL A 181 -3.31 -12.06 6.53
CA VAL A 181 -2.79 -13.07 5.60
C VAL A 181 -3.29 -14.45 6.02
N THR A 182 -4.33 -14.91 5.32
CA THR A 182 -4.94 -16.24 5.44
C THR A 182 -5.06 -16.87 4.05
N PRO A 183 -5.45 -18.16 3.92
CA PRO A 183 -5.62 -18.77 2.61
C PRO A 183 -6.69 -18.04 1.78
N ASP A 184 -7.71 -17.50 2.43
CA ASP A 184 -8.81 -16.78 1.82
C ASP A 184 -8.50 -15.30 1.59
N VAL A 185 -7.65 -14.68 2.43
CA VAL A 185 -7.30 -13.26 2.33
C VAL A 185 -5.79 -13.09 2.36
N GLN A 186 -5.15 -12.94 1.19
CA GLN A 186 -3.69 -12.92 1.07
C GLN A 186 -3.14 -11.49 1.12
N GLY A 187 -3.27 -10.85 2.27
CA GLY A 187 -2.74 -9.51 2.49
C GLY A 187 -3.60 -8.40 1.88
N TYR A 188 -4.88 -8.65 1.57
CA TYR A 188 -5.78 -7.64 0.99
C TYR A 188 -6.29 -6.61 2.00
N MET A 189 -6.10 -6.86 3.29
CA MET A 189 -6.57 -6.00 4.37
C MET A 189 -5.39 -5.59 5.24
N MET A 190 -5.37 -4.32 5.65
CA MET A 190 -4.39 -3.81 6.59
C MET A 190 -5.01 -2.88 7.63
N THR A 191 -4.34 -2.78 8.77
CA THR A 191 -4.55 -1.71 9.76
C THR A 191 -3.23 -1.10 10.15
N ALA A 192 -3.24 0.18 10.52
CA ALA A 192 -2.08 0.87 11.03
C ALA A 192 -2.49 2.10 11.84
N ASN A 193 -1.52 2.69 12.53
CA ASN A 193 -1.56 4.09 12.89
C ASN A 193 -0.77 4.88 11.83
N LEU A 194 -1.32 6.00 11.39
CA LEU A 194 -0.72 6.87 10.39
C LEU A 194 -0.54 8.27 10.97
N ASP A 195 0.68 8.79 10.94
CA ASP A 195 0.97 10.18 11.25
C ASP A 195 1.35 10.90 9.96
N MET A 196 0.64 11.98 9.64
CA MET A 196 0.92 12.84 8.50
C MET A 196 1.25 14.25 8.98
N GLU A 197 2.31 14.83 8.43
CA GLU A 197 2.64 16.24 8.58
C GLU A 197 2.69 16.90 7.21
N LEU A 198 2.08 18.08 7.07
CA LEU A 198 2.15 18.91 5.87
C LEU A 198 2.25 20.38 6.27
N ASN A 199 3.39 21.01 5.97
CA ASN A 199 3.64 22.43 6.22
C ASN A 199 3.33 22.86 7.68
N GLY A 200 3.64 21.98 8.65
CA GLY A 200 3.41 22.21 10.08
C GLY A 200 1.99 21.89 10.59
N CYS A 201 1.04 21.52 9.72
CA CYS A 201 -0.18 20.83 10.13
C CYS A 201 0.14 19.34 10.34
N ARG A 202 -0.18 18.79 11.51
CA ARG A 202 -0.02 17.38 11.84
C ARG A 202 -1.36 16.74 12.12
N ALA A 203 -1.57 15.54 11.59
CA ALA A 203 -2.74 14.73 11.88
C ALA A 203 -2.32 13.28 12.13
N SER A 204 -2.90 12.69 13.16
CA SER A 204 -2.74 11.28 13.52
C SER A 204 -4.04 10.56 13.24
N TYR A 205 -3.96 9.37 12.65
CA TYR A 205 -5.11 8.57 12.25
C TYR A 205 -4.98 7.11 12.65
N SER A 206 -6.13 6.50 12.91
CA SER A 206 -6.33 5.08 12.81
C SER A 206 -6.69 4.74 11.35
N ALA A 207 -5.82 3.97 10.69
CA ALA A 207 -5.90 3.69 9.26
C ALA A 207 -6.34 2.24 8.98
N THR A 208 -7.30 2.06 8.07
CA THR A 208 -7.74 0.75 7.59
C THR A 208 -7.69 0.69 6.07
N GLY A 209 -6.94 -0.26 5.52
CA GLY A 209 -6.73 -0.41 4.09
C GLY A 209 -7.41 -1.65 3.50
N LEU A 210 -7.97 -1.49 2.30
CA LEU A 210 -8.54 -2.56 1.49
C LEU A 210 -7.95 -2.54 0.08
N TYR A 211 -7.59 -3.73 -0.41
CA TYR A 211 -7.19 -3.99 -1.78
C TYR A 211 -8.23 -4.82 -2.55
N PRO A 212 -8.43 -4.56 -3.85
CA PRO A 212 -7.90 -3.42 -4.58
C PRO A 212 -8.67 -2.13 -4.23
N GLN A 213 -8.09 -0.98 -4.54
CA GLN A 213 -8.83 0.28 -4.55
C GLN A 213 -9.97 0.18 -5.59
N VAL A 214 -11.21 0.31 -5.11
CA VAL A 214 -12.42 0.36 -5.94
C VAL A 214 -13.19 1.62 -5.57
N SER A 215 -13.46 2.49 -6.53
CA SER A 215 -14.30 3.66 -6.32
C SER A 215 -15.76 3.24 -6.19
N CYS A 216 -16.54 3.92 -5.35
CA CYS A 216 -17.94 3.61 -5.15
C CYS A 216 -18.77 4.88 -4.97
N GLU A 217 -20.06 4.78 -5.30
CA GLU A 217 -21.07 5.76 -4.91
C GLU A 217 -22.08 5.14 -3.92
N THR A 218 -22.21 3.80 -3.95
CA THR A 218 -23.12 3.01 -3.09
C THR A 218 -22.49 1.68 -2.69
N ASP A 219 -23.05 1.02 -1.67
CA ASP A 219 -22.57 -0.30 -1.22
C ASP A 219 -22.65 -1.39 -2.31
N ASP A 220 -23.58 -1.26 -3.26
CA ASP A 220 -23.72 -2.21 -4.37
C ASP A 220 -22.46 -2.25 -5.26
N ASP A 221 -21.71 -1.14 -5.33
CA ASP A 221 -20.45 -1.05 -6.09
C ASP A 221 -19.31 -1.87 -5.46
N CYS A 222 -19.41 -2.19 -4.17
CA CYS A 222 -18.40 -2.93 -3.41
C CYS A 222 -18.64 -4.44 -3.39
N GLY A 223 -19.78 -4.91 -3.90
CA GLY A 223 -20.18 -6.30 -3.91
C GLY A 223 -19.59 -7.14 -5.05
N ALA A 224 -20.37 -8.15 -5.49
CA ALA A 224 -19.94 -9.08 -6.51
C ALA A 224 -19.63 -8.38 -7.85
N GLY A 225 -18.42 -8.60 -8.37
CA GLY A 225 -17.95 -8.01 -9.63
C GLY A 225 -17.07 -6.77 -9.48
N SER A 226 -16.92 -6.24 -8.26
CA SER A 226 -16.01 -5.12 -7.94
C SER A 226 -14.53 -5.47 -8.12
N GLY A 227 -14.18 -6.76 -8.05
CA GLY A 227 -12.80 -7.25 -7.98
C GLY A 227 -12.28 -7.42 -6.57
N ILE A 228 -13.04 -6.99 -5.55
CA ILE A 228 -12.77 -7.30 -4.14
C ILE A 228 -13.02 -8.78 -3.89
N ASN A 229 -12.20 -9.36 -3.02
CA ASN A 229 -12.35 -10.74 -2.61
C ASN A 229 -13.73 -10.95 -1.94
N PRO A 230 -14.56 -11.90 -2.42
CA PRO A 230 -15.92 -12.09 -1.92
C PRO A 230 -16.00 -12.57 -0.45
N SER A 231 -14.88 -13.00 0.13
CA SER A 231 -14.79 -13.35 1.56
C SER A 231 -14.62 -12.13 2.47
N ILE A 232 -14.40 -10.94 1.90
CA ILE A 232 -14.26 -9.67 2.63
C ILE A 232 -15.60 -8.93 2.61
N ASP A 233 -16.12 -8.59 3.78
CA ASP A 233 -17.25 -7.70 3.93
C ASP A 233 -16.83 -6.24 3.69
N ALA A 234 -17.11 -5.75 2.48
CA ALA A 234 -16.77 -4.39 2.05
C ALA A 234 -18.03 -3.52 1.95
N LYS A 235 -17.89 -2.24 2.29
CA LYS A 235 -18.93 -1.22 2.16
C LYS A 235 -18.39 0.01 1.46
N CYS A 236 -19.26 0.85 0.94
CA CYS A 236 -18.86 2.12 0.38
C CYS A 236 -18.63 3.15 1.50
N ASP A 237 -17.43 3.73 1.54
CA ASP A 237 -17.19 4.96 2.28
C ASP A 237 -17.45 6.11 1.30
N VAL A 238 -18.64 6.72 1.38
CA VAL A 238 -19.05 7.80 0.46
C VAL A 238 -18.27 9.09 0.67
N GLU A 239 -17.70 9.29 1.87
CA GLU A 239 -16.90 10.47 2.17
C GLU A 239 -15.51 10.34 1.54
N ALA A 240 -14.93 9.15 1.65
CA ALA A 240 -13.67 8.83 1.02
C ALA A 240 -13.83 8.61 -0.51
N GLY A 241 -14.95 8.05 -0.96
CA GLY A 241 -15.26 7.75 -2.37
C GLY A 241 -14.78 6.38 -2.85
N TRP A 242 -14.58 5.43 -1.94
CA TRP A 242 -14.11 4.07 -2.26
C TRP A 242 -14.62 3.02 -1.29
N CYS A 243 -14.55 1.77 -1.74
CA CYS A 243 -14.86 0.61 -0.92
C CYS A 243 -13.83 0.45 0.21
N THR A 244 -14.32 0.26 1.42
CA THR A 244 -13.55 0.04 2.65
C THR A 244 -14.04 -1.21 3.39
N LEU A 245 -13.35 -1.60 4.45
CA LEU A 245 -13.78 -2.69 5.33
C LEU A 245 -15.03 -2.29 6.12
N ALA A 246 -16.05 -3.14 6.12
CA ALA A 246 -17.29 -2.86 6.84
C ALA A 246 -17.09 -2.82 8.37
N ASN A 247 -16.25 -3.74 8.89
CA ASN A 247 -16.02 -4.02 10.30
C ASN A 247 -14.52 -4.13 10.66
N GLY A 248 -13.64 -3.37 10.00
CA GLY A 248 -12.19 -3.46 10.19
C GLY A 248 -11.64 -4.86 9.86
N LEU A 249 -10.60 -5.35 10.55
CA LEU A 249 -10.06 -6.69 10.29
C LEU A 249 -11.04 -7.84 10.60
N ALA A 250 -12.11 -7.59 11.35
CA ALA A 250 -13.18 -8.56 11.56
C ALA A 250 -14.08 -8.76 10.32
N SER A 251 -13.78 -8.07 9.21
CA SER A 251 -14.50 -8.19 7.94
C SER A 251 -14.13 -9.45 7.13
N ALA A 252 -13.11 -10.21 7.55
CA ALA A 252 -12.88 -11.55 7.02
C ALA A 252 -13.81 -12.56 7.70
N ASN A 253 -14.55 -13.33 6.89
CA ASN A 253 -15.41 -14.43 7.35
C ASN A 253 -14.71 -15.79 7.36
#